data_AF-A0A4Q5Z881-F1
#
_entry.id   AF-A0A4Q5Z881-F1
#
_cell.length_a   1.000
_cell.length_b   1.000
_cell.length_c   1.000
_cell.angle_alpha   90.00
_cell.angle_beta   90.00
_cell.angle_gamma   90.00
#
_symmetry.space_group_name_H-M   'P 1'
#
loop_
_entity.id
_entity.type
_entity.pdbx_description
1 polymer ?
#
loop_
_entity_poly.entity_id
_entity_poly.type
_entity_poly.pdbx_seq_one_letter_code
_entity_poly.pdbx_strand_id
1 'polypeptide(L)'
;MKQMLFFLFFLITVSAQAQSRLWTASDQKYTVENLKRTRDELIRETENLTDAQWHFHETPGRWSIAEVVEHLALWEIIWAREISIGARSKPQPELNQTSRPDSYYSSFIMEDSPHKAPDIAKPTGFIRGKDNLTFFKRLRDLAITYADTTKTDMRAHFEFTAAGNSPRNMHQVYMYQWGHVDRHLRQIRKVKAHPGYPGKL
;
A
#
# COMPACT_ATOMS: atom_id res chain seq x y z
N MET A 1 -68.95 -16.94 17.74
CA MET A 1 -67.87 -16.36 18.57
C MET A 1 -66.58 -16.38 17.75
N LYS A 2 -66.13 -15.22 17.24
CA LYS A 2 -64.87 -15.10 16.47
C LYS A 2 -63.81 -14.51 17.39
N GLN A 3 -62.78 -15.29 17.73
CA GLN A 3 -61.63 -14.80 18.49
C GLN A 3 -60.75 -13.94 17.57
N MET A 4 -60.59 -12.66 17.90
CA MET A 4 -59.60 -11.79 17.24
C MET A 4 -58.24 -12.00 17.92
N LEU A 5 -57.28 -12.55 17.18
CA LEU A 5 -55.87 -12.53 17.57
C LEU A 5 -55.31 -11.12 17.31
N PHE A 6 -54.87 -10.44 18.38
CA PHE A 6 -54.03 -9.25 18.28
C PHE A 6 -52.57 -9.68 18.14
N PHE A 7 -51.96 -9.45 16.98
CA PHE A 7 -50.52 -9.56 16.79
C PHE A 7 -49.84 -8.27 17.27
N LEU A 8 -49.08 -8.37 18.36
CA LEU A 8 -48.25 -7.29 18.88
C LEU A 8 -46.95 -7.23 18.06
N PHE A 9 -46.82 -6.24 17.17
CA PHE A 9 -45.57 -5.97 16.46
C PHE A 9 -44.60 -5.24 17.41
N PHE A 10 -43.58 -5.94 17.88
CA PHE A 10 -42.49 -5.34 18.64
C PHE A 10 -41.54 -4.65 17.65
N LEU A 11 -41.65 -3.33 17.52
CA LEU A 11 -40.69 -2.51 16.77
C LEU A 11 -39.38 -2.45 17.56
N ILE A 12 -38.44 -3.35 17.24
CA ILE A 12 -37.06 -3.25 17.70
C ILE A 12 -36.42 -2.09 16.93
N THR A 13 -36.40 -0.90 17.54
CA THR A 13 -35.59 0.21 17.04
C THR A 13 -34.13 -0.12 17.32
N VAL A 14 -33.43 -0.69 16.33
CA VAL A 14 -31.97 -0.76 16.34
C VAL A 14 -31.47 0.67 16.13
N SER A 15 -31.16 1.37 17.23
CA SER A 15 -30.44 2.63 17.16
C SER A 15 -29.08 2.38 16.51
N ALA A 16 -28.91 2.84 15.27
CA ALA A 16 -27.61 2.92 14.64
C ALA A 16 -26.77 3.93 15.43
N GLN A 17 -26.06 3.47 16.46
CA GLN A 17 -24.99 4.26 17.07
C GLN A 17 -23.97 4.53 15.98
N ALA A 18 -23.88 5.81 15.57
CA ALA A 18 -22.78 6.26 14.73
C ALA A 18 -21.47 5.95 15.48
N GLN A 19 -20.76 4.93 15.00
CA GLN A 19 -19.44 4.59 15.49
C GLN A 19 -18.56 5.84 15.38
N SER A 20 -17.85 6.20 16.45
CA SER A 20 -16.89 7.29 16.37
C SER A 20 -15.85 6.94 15.31
N ARG A 21 -15.63 7.86 14.36
CA ARG A 21 -14.64 7.69 13.30
C ARG A 21 -13.25 7.64 13.93
N LEU A 22 -12.58 6.51 13.78
CA LEU A 22 -11.25 6.24 14.33
C LEU A 22 -10.15 6.79 13.43
N TRP A 23 -10.32 6.71 12.10
CA TRP A 23 -9.37 7.27 11.15
C TRP A 23 -9.53 8.79 11.05
N THR A 24 -8.58 9.49 11.66
CA THR A 24 -8.63 10.94 11.88
C THR A 24 -8.21 11.74 10.65
N ALA A 25 -8.46 13.06 10.68
CA ALA A 25 -7.94 13.97 9.66
C ALA A 25 -6.40 13.96 9.60
N SER A 26 -5.73 13.80 10.75
CA SER A 26 -4.27 13.67 10.82
C SER A 26 -3.79 12.39 10.15
N ASP A 27 -4.47 11.26 10.38
CA ASP A 27 -4.15 9.99 9.71
C ASP A 27 -4.34 10.10 8.19
N GLN A 28 -5.43 10.73 7.75
CA GLN A 28 -5.69 10.95 6.32
C GLN A 28 -4.62 11.82 5.67
N LYS A 29 -4.30 12.97 6.29
CA LYS A 29 -3.24 13.85 5.84
C LYS A 29 -1.90 13.13 5.76
N TYR A 30 -1.53 12.40 6.82
CA TYR A 30 -0.31 11.60 6.87
C TYR A 30 -0.22 10.58 5.73
N THR A 31 -1.31 9.84 5.47
CA THR A 31 -1.38 8.88 4.37
C THR A 31 -1.17 9.57 3.02
N VAL A 32 -1.93 10.64 2.74
CA VAL A 32 -1.87 11.35 1.45
C VAL A 32 -0.49 11.97 1.23
N GLU A 33 0.09 12.61 2.24
CA GLU A 33 1.41 13.24 2.16
C GLU A 33 2.51 12.21 1.87
N ASN A 34 2.51 11.07 2.56
CA ASN A 34 3.52 10.04 2.31
C ASN A 34 3.35 9.33 0.97
N LEU A 35 2.10 9.10 0.52
CA LEU A 35 1.86 8.53 -0.81
C LEU A 35 2.37 9.47 -1.92
N LYS A 36 2.14 10.78 -1.79
CA LYS A 36 2.66 11.82 -2.72
C LYS A 36 4.18 11.92 -2.66
N ARG A 37 4.75 12.05 -1.46
CA ARG A 37 6.20 12.18 -1.25
C ARG A 37 6.96 11.03 -1.92
N THR A 38 6.57 9.79 -1.62
CA THR A 38 7.26 8.60 -2.14
C THR A 38 7.10 8.44 -3.65
N ARG A 39 5.94 8.81 -4.21
CA ARG A 39 5.73 8.90 -5.67
C ARG A 39 6.71 9.89 -6.30
N ASP A 40 6.78 11.09 -5.76
CA ASP A 40 7.57 12.19 -6.33
C ASP A 40 9.07 11.91 -6.20
N GLU A 41 9.50 11.28 -5.11
CA GLU A 41 10.86 10.78 -4.97
C GLU A 41 11.18 9.70 -6.01
N LEU A 42 10.29 8.73 -6.25
CA LEU A 42 10.53 7.70 -7.25
C LEU A 42 10.64 8.28 -8.66
N ILE A 43 9.78 9.26 -9.00
CA ILE A 43 9.87 9.98 -10.27
C ILE A 43 11.23 10.66 -10.40
N ARG A 44 11.64 11.44 -9.39
CA ARG A 44 12.93 12.14 -9.40
C ARG A 44 14.12 11.19 -9.56
N GLU A 45 14.04 10.02 -8.94
CA GLU A 45 15.09 9.00 -9.05
C GLU A 45 15.11 8.30 -10.42
N THR A 46 14.08 8.38 -11.25
CA THR A 46 13.96 7.49 -12.42
C THR A 46 13.64 8.17 -13.75
N GLU A 47 13.09 9.38 -13.74
CA GLU A 47 12.54 10.03 -14.94
C GLU A 47 13.58 10.32 -16.04
N ASN A 48 14.84 10.54 -15.67
CA ASN A 48 15.92 10.94 -16.57
C ASN A 48 16.96 9.83 -16.80
N LEU A 49 16.63 8.58 -16.50
CA LEU A 49 17.55 7.47 -16.70
C LEU A 49 17.61 7.03 -18.16
N THR A 50 18.81 6.76 -18.66
CA THR A 50 19.02 6.14 -19.98
C THR A 50 18.60 4.67 -19.95
N ASP A 51 18.43 4.05 -21.13
CA ASP A 51 18.08 2.63 -21.23
C ASP A 51 19.14 1.73 -20.53
N ALA A 52 20.42 2.02 -20.75
CA ALA A 52 21.52 1.33 -20.08
C ALA A 52 21.48 1.48 -18.55
N GLN A 53 21.07 2.65 -18.05
CA GLN A 53 20.91 2.90 -16.61
C GLN A 53 19.70 2.18 -16.00
N TRP A 54 18.59 2.09 -16.75
CA TRP A 54 17.42 1.31 -16.34
C TRP A 54 17.73 -0.17 -16.21
N HIS A 55 18.53 -0.69 -17.13
CA HIS A 55 18.84 -2.11 -17.29
C HIS A 55 20.20 -2.53 -16.74
N PHE A 56 20.85 -1.68 -15.93
CA PHE A 56 22.10 -2.05 -15.28
C PHE A 56 21.85 -3.04 -14.13
N HIS A 57 22.61 -4.14 -14.13
CA HIS A 57 22.65 -5.13 -13.05
C HIS A 57 24.00 -5.07 -12.35
N GLU A 58 24.00 -4.90 -11.02
CA GLU A 58 25.23 -4.96 -10.20
C GLU A 58 25.90 -6.34 -10.32
N THR A 59 25.09 -7.41 -10.25
CA THR A 59 25.48 -8.82 -10.48
C THR A 59 24.32 -9.60 -11.10
N PRO A 60 24.55 -10.80 -11.70
CA PRO A 60 23.51 -11.58 -12.36
C PRO A 60 22.29 -11.99 -11.51
N GLY A 61 22.35 -11.85 -10.18
CA GLY A 61 21.25 -12.21 -9.27
C GLY A 61 20.57 -11.00 -8.60
N ARG A 62 20.93 -9.77 -8.97
CA ARG A 62 20.45 -8.53 -8.35
C ARG A 62 19.57 -7.77 -9.30
N TRP A 63 18.41 -7.31 -8.86
CA TRP A 63 17.51 -6.53 -9.70
C TRP A 63 18.12 -5.21 -10.16
N SER A 64 17.93 -4.92 -11.45
CA SER A 64 18.10 -3.60 -12.06
C SER A 64 17.05 -2.60 -11.54
N ILE A 65 17.22 -1.31 -11.88
CA ILE A 65 16.23 -0.29 -11.55
C ILE A 65 14.89 -0.59 -12.23
N ALA A 66 14.89 -1.10 -13.47
CA ALA A 66 13.66 -1.46 -14.18
C ALA A 66 12.86 -2.52 -13.43
N GLU A 67 13.53 -3.57 -12.97
CA GLU A 67 12.93 -4.66 -12.20
C GLU A 67 12.43 -4.19 -10.82
N VAL A 68 13.17 -3.29 -10.15
CA VAL A 68 12.71 -2.70 -8.89
C VAL A 68 11.42 -1.89 -9.09
N VAL A 69 11.33 -1.09 -10.16
CA VAL A 69 10.12 -0.29 -10.41
C VAL A 69 8.96 -1.17 -10.87
N GLU A 70 9.19 -2.23 -11.65
CA GLU A 70 8.17 -3.23 -11.98
C GLU A 70 7.62 -3.88 -10.71
N HIS A 71 8.50 -4.31 -9.80
CA HIS A 71 8.11 -4.86 -8.50
C HIS A 71 7.20 -3.92 -7.71
N LEU A 72 7.57 -2.63 -7.63
CA LEU A 72 6.73 -1.62 -6.99
C LEU A 72 5.36 -1.48 -7.66
N ALA A 73 5.32 -1.47 -8.99
CA ALA A 73 4.07 -1.34 -9.74
C ALA A 73 3.12 -2.55 -9.52
N LEU A 74 3.65 -3.77 -9.46
CA LEU A 74 2.88 -4.97 -9.13
C LEU A 74 2.24 -4.87 -7.74
N TRP A 75 2.99 -4.38 -6.75
CA TRP A 75 2.47 -4.16 -5.40
C TRP A 75 1.41 -3.06 -5.32
N GLU A 76 1.46 -2.02 -6.16
CA GLU A 76 0.39 -1.02 -6.23
C GLU A 76 -0.95 -1.67 -6.62
N ILE A 77 -0.95 -2.66 -7.53
CA ILE A 77 -2.17 -3.40 -7.90
C ILE A 77 -2.69 -4.20 -6.71
N ILE A 78 -1.78 -4.93 -6.05
CA ILE A 78 -2.12 -5.82 -4.93
C ILE A 78 -2.76 -4.99 -3.81
N TRP A 79 -2.14 -3.88 -3.39
CA TRP A 79 -2.70 -3.04 -2.35
C TRP A 79 -3.94 -2.27 -2.78
N ALA A 80 -4.05 -1.86 -4.05
CA ALA A 80 -5.30 -1.29 -4.55
C ALA A 80 -6.48 -2.28 -4.41
N ARG A 81 -6.22 -3.58 -4.66
CA ARG A 81 -7.21 -4.64 -4.42
C ARG A 81 -7.52 -4.79 -2.93
N GLU A 82 -6.52 -4.87 -2.06
CA GLU A 82 -6.72 -5.03 -0.62
C GLU A 82 -7.49 -3.86 -0.01
N ILE A 83 -7.14 -2.62 -0.36
CA ILE A 83 -7.89 -1.42 0.04
C ILE A 83 -9.33 -1.48 -0.47
N SER A 84 -9.55 -1.83 -1.75
CA SER A 84 -10.88 -1.92 -2.33
C SER A 84 -11.77 -2.96 -1.62
N ILE A 85 -11.21 -4.11 -1.26
CA ILE A 85 -11.95 -5.16 -0.54
C ILE A 85 -12.18 -4.75 0.91
N GLY A 86 -11.12 -4.33 1.60
CA GLY A 86 -11.19 -3.91 3.00
C GLY A 86 -12.17 -2.77 3.20
N ALA A 87 -12.13 -1.73 2.38
CA ALA A 87 -13.03 -0.58 2.48
C ALA A 87 -14.53 -0.90 2.26
N ARG A 88 -14.85 -2.05 1.66
CA ARG A 88 -16.23 -2.54 1.45
C ARG A 88 -16.64 -3.62 2.44
N SER A 89 -15.72 -4.08 3.30
CA SER A 89 -16.00 -5.07 4.33
C SER A 89 -16.86 -4.48 5.44
N LYS A 90 -17.43 -5.34 6.30
CA LYS A 90 -18.06 -4.86 7.55
C LYS A 90 -16.98 -4.22 8.45
N PRO A 91 -17.19 -2.99 8.96
CA PRO A 91 -16.30 -2.41 9.96
C PRO A 91 -16.17 -3.31 11.20
N GLN A 92 -14.94 -3.50 11.68
CA GLN A 92 -14.56 -4.31 12.85
C GLN A 92 -13.54 -3.58 13.74
N PRO A 93 -13.85 -2.37 14.24
CA PRO A 93 -12.90 -1.54 14.98
C PRO A 93 -12.35 -2.17 16.27
N GLU A 94 -13.03 -3.16 16.84
CA GLU A 94 -12.55 -3.99 17.94
C GLU A 94 -11.21 -4.68 17.65
N LEU A 95 -10.93 -5.00 16.38
CA LEU A 95 -9.68 -5.64 15.95
C LEU A 95 -8.44 -4.73 16.10
N ASN A 96 -8.61 -3.43 16.34
CA ASN A 96 -7.47 -2.56 16.67
C ASN A 96 -6.76 -3.02 17.95
N GLN A 97 -7.46 -3.68 18.89
CA GLN A 97 -6.88 -4.14 20.15
C GLN A 97 -5.86 -5.28 19.96
N THR A 98 -5.98 -6.05 18.87
CA THR A 98 -5.10 -7.17 18.53
C THR A 98 -4.22 -6.88 17.31
N SER A 99 -4.38 -5.71 16.70
CA SER A 99 -3.52 -5.23 15.63
C SER A 99 -2.16 -4.78 16.17
N ARG A 100 -1.14 -4.80 15.30
CA ARG A 100 0.17 -4.25 15.65
C ARG A 100 0.09 -2.71 15.70
N PRO A 101 0.87 -2.04 16.57
CA PRO A 101 0.91 -0.58 16.60
C PRO A 101 1.56 -0.03 15.33
N ASP A 102 1.25 1.21 14.98
CA ASP A 102 1.78 1.88 13.77
C ASP A 102 3.32 1.95 13.75
N SER A 103 3.96 1.99 14.94
CA SER A 103 5.41 1.93 15.09
C SER A 103 6.04 0.62 14.59
N TYR A 104 5.32 -0.51 14.68
CA TYR A 104 5.80 -1.79 14.14
C TYR A 104 6.06 -1.69 12.64
N TYR A 105 5.14 -1.06 11.90
CA TYR A 105 5.26 -0.92 10.45
C TYR A 105 6.40 0.01 10.09
N SER A 106 6.52 1.14 10.79
CA SER A 106 7.64 2.08 10.60
C SER A 106 9.00 1.39 10.80
N SER A 107 9.14 0.56 11.84
CA SER A 107 10.36 -0.20 12.10
C SER A 107 10.63 -1.27 11.03
N PHE A 108 9.60 -2.05 10.66
CA PHE A 108 9.73 -3.08 9.61
C PHE A 108 10.13 -2.47 8.26
N ILE A 109 9.56 -1.33 7.89
CA ILE A 109 9.90 -0.62 6.64
C ILE A 109 11.37 -0.18 6.60
N MET A 110 11.96 0.12 7.75
CA MET A 110 13.31 0.68 7.87
C MET A 110 14.40 -0.37 8.08
N GLU A 111 14.06 -1.65 8.24
CA GLU A 111 15.07 -2.69 8.38
C GLU A 111 15.83 -2.95 7.07
N ASP A 112 17.08 -3.42 7.19
CA ASP A 112 17.95 -3.77 6.06
C ASP A 112 17.92 -5.25 5.70
N SER A 113 17.13 -6.06 6.41
CA SER A 113 16.98 -7.50 6.17
C SER A 113 16.55 -7.78 4.73
N PRO A 114 17.17 -8.75 4.04
CA PRO A 114 16.75 -9.14 2.71
C PRO A 114 15.43 -9.92 2.77
N HIS A 115 14.50 -9.56 1.90
CA HIS A 115 13.22 -10.26 1.74
C HIS A 115 13.14 -10.91 0.36
N LYS A 116 12.56 -12.11 0.31
CA LYS A 116 12.22 -12.76 -0.95
C LYS A 116 10.83 -12.29 -1.36
N ALA A 117 10.72 -11.69 -2.55
CA ALA A 117 9.43 -11.33 -3.09
C ALA A 117 8.61 -12.59 -3.40
N PRO A 118 7.29 -12.57 -3.12
CA PRO A 118 6.40 -13.65 -3.53
C PRO A 118 6.31 -13.69 -5.07
N ASP A 119 6.00 -14.86 -5.63
CA ASP A 119 6.01 -15.08 -7.08
C ASP A 119 5.13 -14.08 -7.85
N ILE A 120 3.97 -13.72 -7.29
CA ILE A 120 3.02 -12.75 -7.87
C ILE A 120 3.55 -11.31 -7.96
N ALA A 121 4.64 -11.01 -7.24
CA ALA A 121 5.27 -9.69 -7.23
C ALA A 121 6.70 -9.74 -7.77
N LYS A 122 7.16 -10.86 -8.34
CA LYS A 122 8.47 -10.90 -8.98
C LYS A 122 8.41 -10.15 -10.32
N PRO A 123 9.47 -9.39 -10.67
CA PRO A 123 9.58 -8.77 -12.00
C PRO A 123 9.46 -9.82 -13.10
N THR A 124 8.69 -9.51 -14.13
CA THR A 124 8.45 -10.38 -15.28
C THR A 124 9.25 -9.95 -16.51
N GLY A 125 9.69 -8.68 -16.54
CA GLY A 125 10.30 -8.06 -17.71
C GLY A 125 9.33 -7.69 -18.83
N PHE A 126 8.02 -7.90 -18.63
CA PHE A 126 7.00 -7.61 -19.65
C PHE A 126 6.83 -6.11 -19.88
N ILE A 127 6.84 -5.33 -18.79
CA ILE A 127 6.83 -3.86 -18.84
C ILE A 127 8.28 -3.39 -18.77
N ARG A 128 8.70 -2.55 -19.72
CA ARG A 128 10.13 -2.23 -19.93
C ARG A 128 10.47 -0.81 -19.51
N GLY A 129 11.62 -0.67 -18.82
CA GLY A 129 12.24 0.61 -18.50
C GLY A 129 11.25 1.64 -17.93
N LYS A 130 11.15 2.79 -18.59
CA LYS A 130 10.29 3.91 -18.20
C LYS A 130 8.79 3.57 -18.13
N ASP A 131 8.32 2.55 -18.84
CA ASP A 131 6.90 2.19 -18.82
C ASP A 131 6.48 1.61 -17.46
N ASN A 132 7.44 1.03 -16.70
CA ASN A 132 7.21 0.63 -15.31
C ASN A 132 6.86 1.82 -14.44
N LEU A 133 7.53 2.95 -14.65
CA LEU A 133 7.23 4.19 -13.91
C LEU A 133 5.83 4.72 -14.26
N THR A 134 5.46 4.71 -15.54
CA THR A 134 4.11 5.10 -15.97
C THR A 134 3.04 4.23 -15.30
N PHE A 135 3.27 2.92 -15.25
CA PHE A 135 2.35 1.99 -14.63
C PHE A 135 2.20 2.25 -13.12
N PHE A 136 3.31 2.35 -12.41
CA PHE A 136 3.32 2.70 -10.99
C PHE A 136 2.57 4.01 -10.72
N LYS A 137 2.90 5.08 -11.46
CA LYS A 137 2.30 6.41 -11.27
C LYS A 137 0.79 6.38 -11.41
N ARG A 138 0.28 5.68 -12.42
CA ARG A 138 -1.17 5.61 -12.68
C ARG A 138 -1.92 5.03 -11.48
N LEU A 139 -1.44 3.93 -10.91
CA LEU A 139 -2.07 3.30 -9.75
C LEU A 139 -1.89 4.14 -8.48
N ARG A 140 -0.70 4.73 -8.30
CA ARG A 140 -0.41 5.59 -7.15
C ARG A 140 -1.29 6.83 -7.13
N ASP A 141 -1.55 7.46 -8.28
CA ASP A 141 -2.43 8.63 -8.38
C ASP A 141 -3.89 8.27 -8.04
N LEU A 142 -4.35 7.08 -8.43
CA LEU A 142 -5.66 6.56 -8.01
C LEU A 142 -5.70 6.33 -6.50
N ALA A 143 -4.66 5.73 -5.91
CA ALA A 143 -4.56 5.49 -4.48
C ALA A 143 -4.57 6.81 -3.68
N ILE A 144 -3.83 7.83 -4.13
CA ILE A 144 -3.82 9.18 -3.54
C ILE A 144 -5.21 9.80 -3.60
N THR A 145 -5.85 9.77 -4.78
CA THR A 145 -7.19 10.35 -4.97
C THR A 145 -8.22 9.67 -4.05
N TYR A 146 -8.17 8.35 -3.95
CA TYR A 146 -9.08 7.61 -3.08
C TYR A 146 -8.82 7.92 -1.60
N ALA A 147 -7.56 7.91 -1.15
CA ALA A 147 -7.20 8.25 0.23
C ALA A 147 -7.62 9.69 0.60
N ASP A 148 -7.56 10.63 -0.33
CA ASP A 148 -7.92 12.04 -0.11
C ASP A 148 -9.43 12.27 -0.04
N THR A 149 -10.22 11.49 -0.79
CA THR A 149 -11.66 11.75 -0.98
C THR A 149 -12.57 10.79 -0.22
N THR A 150 -12.04 9.64 0.21
CA THR A 150 -12.85 8.60 0.84
C THR A 150 -13.41 9.02 2.20
N LYS A 151 -14.63 8.56 2.48
CA LYS A 151 -15.29 8.70 3.78
C LYS A 151 -15.16 7.44 4.64
N THR A 152 -14.57 6.38 4.09
CA THR A 152 -14.35 5.11 4.79
C THR A 152 -13.42 5.32 5.99
N ASP A 153 -13.76 4.73 7.13
CA ASP A 153 -12.90 4.73 8.31
C ASP A 153 -11.81 3.67 8.18
N MET A 154 -10.64 4.05 7.66
CA MET A 154 -9.54 3.12 7.39
C MET A 154 -8.96 2.44 8.64
N ARG A 155 -9.30 2.90 9.84
CA ARG A 155 -8.94 2.22 11.10
C ARG A 155 -10.00 1.25 11.58
N ALA A 156 -11.18 1.23 10.96
CA ALA A 156 -12.25 0.28 11.28
C ALA A 156 -12.31 -0.91 10.31
N HIS A 157 -11.55 -0.91 9.21
CA HIS A 157 -11.53 -2.00 8.23
C HIS A 157 -10.17 -2.69 8.20
N PHE A 158 -10.18 -4.02 8.02
CA PHE A 158 -8.99 -4.86 8.21
C PHE A 158 -8.82 -5.88 7.08
N GLU A 159 -7.56 -6.22 6.84
CA GLU A 159 -7.15 -7.45 6.16
C GLU A 159 -6.51 -8.41 7.15
N PHE A 160 -6.56 -9.71 6.82
CA PHE A 160 -5.92 -10.76 7.58
C PHE A 160 -4.67 -11.21 6.84
N THR A 161 -3.51 -10.80 7.34
CA THR A 161 -2.22 -11.21 6.76
C THR A 161 -1.92 -12.67 7.09
N ALA A 162 -1.36 -13.41 6.14
CA ALA A 162 -0.85 -14.76 6.39
C ALA A 162 0.37 -14.77 7.34
N ALA A 163 1.01 -13.61 7.56
CA ALA A 163 2.36 -13.51 8.11
C ALA A 163 2.45 -13.23 9.63
N GLY A 164 1.36 -13.21 10.41
CA GLY A 164 1.54 -12.85 11.82
C GLY A 164 0.38 -12.90 12.80
N ASN A 165 -0.70 -13.65 12.52
CA ASN A 165 -1.87 -13.79 13.41
C ASN A 165 -2.51 -12.46 13.90
N SER A 166 -2.11 -11.32 13.34
CA SER A 166 -2.53 -9.99 13.76
C SER A 166 -3.22 -9.31 12.58
N PRO A 167 -4.47 -8.82 12.73
CA PRO A 167 -5.16 -8.12 11.66
C PRO A 167 -4.47 -6.77 11.39
N ARG A 168 -4.46 -6.33 10.14
CA ARG A 168 -3.87 -5.04 9.72
C ARG A 168 -4.99 -4.14 9.22
N ASN A 169 -5.13 -2.96 9.82
CA ASN A 169 -6.16 -2.02 9.37
C ASN A 169 -5.76 -1.36 8.03
N MET A 170 -6.72 -0.81 7.28
CA MET A 170 -6.46 -0.21 5.96
C MET A 170 -5.52 1.00 6.03
N HIS A 171 -5.49 1.75 7.15
CA HIS A 171 -4.52 2.82 7.32
C HIS A 171 -3.09 2.25 7.36
N GLN A 172 -2.89 1.15 8.05
CA GLN A 172 -1.60 0.44 8.11
C GLN A 172 -1.24 -0.24 6.79
N VAL A 173 -2.21 -0.68 5.99
CA VAL A 173 -1.97 -1.10 4.59
C VAL A 173 -1.35 0.04 3.79
N TYR A 174 -1.89 1.26 3.91
CA TYR A 174 -1.26 2.44 3.30
C TYR A 174 0.14 2.72 3.86
N MET A 175 0.36 2.52 5.17
CA MET A 175 1.70 2.64 5.77
C MET A 175 2.71 1.72 5.09
N TYR A 176 2.36 0.45 4.90
CA TYR A 176 3.18 -0.47 4.12
C TYR A 176 3.39 0.01 2.69
N GLN A 177 2.32 0.48 2.03
CA GLN A 177 2.38 0.85 0.63
C GLN A 177 3.38 1.98 0.34
N TRP A 178 3.34 3.08 1.09
CA TRP A 178 4.35 4.14 0.90
C TRP A 178 5.72 3.72 1.45
N GLY A 179 5.77 3.00 2.58
CA GLY A 179 7.04 2.58 3.18
C GLY A 179 7.83 1.59 2.33
N HIS A 180 7.12 0.71 1.62
CA HIS A 180 7.73 -0.20 0.66
C HIS A 180 8.46 0.55 -0.47
N VAL A 181 7.89 1.67 -0.92
CA VAL A 181 8.58 2.55 -1.89
C VAL A 181 9.84 3.16 -1.26
N ASP A 182 9.80 3.67 -0.03
CA ASP A 182 10.99 4.17 0.66
C ASP A 182 12.11 3.12 0.73
N ARG A 183 11.75 1.87 1.03
CA ARG A 183 12.69 0.75 1.04
C ARG A 183 13.34 0.53 -0.32
N HIS A 184 12.57 0.56 -1.40
CA HIS A 184 13.08 0.37 -2.75
C HIS A 184 13.78 1.61 -3.32
N LEU A 185 13.47 2.82 -2.85
CA LEU A 185 14.25 4.03 -3.14
C LEU A 185 15.69 3.88 -2.62
N ARG A 186 15.87 3.31 -1.41
CA ARG A 186 17.21 2.97 -0.90
C ARG A 186 17.92 1.94 -1.79
N GLN A 187 17.19 0.96 -2.31
CA GLN A 187 17.76 -0.01 -3.26
C GLN A 187 18.18 0.65 -4.58
N ILE A 188 17.35 1.50 -5.17
CA ILE A 188 17.67 2.25 -6.40
C ILE A 188 18.92 3.11 -6.20
N ARG A 189 19.00 3.83 -5.08
CA ARG A 189 20.17 4.66 -4.74
C ARG A 189 21.44 3.82 -4.57
N LYS A 190 21.35 2.61 -4.01
CA LYS A 190 22.47 1.65 -3.93
C LYS A 190 22.94 1.22 -5.34
N VAL A 191 22.02 0.86 -6.24
CA VAL A 191 22.35 0.50 -7.64
C VAL A 191 23.09 1.63 -8.35
N LYS A 192 22.60 2.87 -8.22
CA LYS A 192 23.23 4.05 -8.84
C LYS A 192 24.61 4.38 -8.29
N ALA A 193 24.88 4.03 -7.04
CA ALA A 193 26.18 4.24 -6.41
C ALA A 193 27.23 3.19 -6.80
N HIS A 194 26.83 2.14 -7.54
CA HIS A 194 27.74 1.09 -7.95
C HIS A 194 28.79 1.62 -8.95
N PRO A 195 30.09 1.29 -8.83
CA PRO A 195 31.15 1.84 -9.68
C PRO A 195 30.97 1.55 -11.19
N GLY A 196 30.31 0.43 -11.51
CA GLY A 196 29.99 0.05 -12.89
C GLY A 196 28.71 0.69 -13.46
N TYR A 197 27.99 1.48 -12.67
CA TYR A 197 26.74 2.10 -13.12
C TYR A 197 27.01 3.08 -14.28
N PRO A 198 26.25 3.02 -15.40
CA PRO A 198 26.51 3.88 -16.54
C PRO A 198 26.36 5.36 -16.20
N GLY A 199 27.32 6.17 -16.63
CA GLY A 199 27.24 7.64 -16.54
C GLY A 199 26.13 8.21 -17.42
N LYS A 200 25.79 9.49 -17.22
CA LYS A 200 24.98 10.24 -18.19
C LYS A 200 25.86 10.53 -19.40
N LEU A 201 25.56 9.89 -20.54
CA LEU A 201 26.12 10.26 -21.83
C LEU A 201 25.57 11.61 -22.27
#